data_AF-A0A812D0K6-F1
#
_entry.id   AF-A0A812D0K6-F1
#
_cell.length_a   1.000
_cell.length_b   1.000
_cell.length_c   1.000
_cell.angle_alpha   90.00
_cell.angle_beta   90.00
_cell.angle_gamma   90.00
#
_symmetry.space_group_name_H-M   'P 1'
#
loop_
_entity.id
_entity.type
_entity.pdbx_description
1 polymer ?
#
loop_
_entity_poly.entity_id
_entity_poly.type
_entity_poly.pdbx_seq_one_letter_code
_entity_poly.pdbx_strand_id
1 'polypeptide(L)'
;MSSNLLSRTFDVSKFGVIYAGAQKNLGMVGVTVVIVRDDLLTTVLPNCPSVLDYNVMVNYDSLLNTTPVFSIYVVGLMMKYIKENGGLEKMEENSRVKSEAVYSVIDQSDGFYRSIVDPKFRSRTNVVMRIGKGHENEALEKKFVEEAAKHNLISLKGHRSVGGIRVALYNGISVKDTEKLVEFMKEFQKQNS
;
A
#
# COMPACT_ATOMS: atom_id res chain seq x y z
N MET A 1 7.93 7.39 1.49
CA MET A 1 7.70 5.94 1.37
C MET A 1 6.68 5.45 2.41
N SER A 2 5.43 5.94 2.35
CA SER A 2 4.46 5.63 3.42
C SER A 2 3.75 4.29 3.21
N SER A 3 3.27 4.01 2.00
CA SER A 3 2.48 2.81 1.67
C SER A 3 3.26 1.72 0.94
N ASN A 4 4.53 1.96 0.64
CA ASN A 4 5.36 1.10 -0.21
C ASN A 4 6.70 0.71 0.43
N LEU A 5 6.92 0.99 1.72
CA LEU A 5 8.09 0.47 2.41
C LEU A 5 8.08 -1.08 2.36
N LEU A 6 9.23 -1.67 2.07
CA LEU A 6 9.42 -3.11 1.84
C LEU A 6 8.59 -3.72 0.69
N SER A 7 8.05 -2.92 -0.24
CA SER A 7 7.39 -3.46 -1.45
C SER A 7 8.38 -3.67 -2.60
N ARG A 8 9.59 -3.13 -2.50
CA ARG A 8 10.65 -3.21 -3.51
C ARG A 8 12.02 -2.90 -2.93
N THR A 9 13.06 -3.22 -3.69
CA THR A 9 14.42 -2.79 -3.39
C THR A 9 14.60 -1.30 -3.69
N PHE A 10 15.42 -0.63 -2.89
CA PHE A 10 15.90 0.73 -3.15
C PHE A 10 17.16 1.00 -2.32
N ASP A 11 17.98 1.93 -2.78
CA ASP A 11 19.19 2.36 -2.09
C ASP A 11 18.85 3.31 -0.94
N VAL A 12 18.99 2.83 0.30
CA VAL A 12 18.71 3.57 1.53
C VAL A 12 19.68 4.76 1.70
N SER A 13 20.91 4.66 1.19
CA SER A 13 21.93 5.70 1.35
C SER A 13 21.56 7.03 0.70
N LYS A 14 20.63 7.00 -0.28
CA LYS A 14 20.10 8.19 -0.97
C LYS A 14 19.14 9.02 -0.12
N PHE A 15 18.81 8.57 1.09
CA PHE A 15 17.84 9.22 1.96
C PHE A 15 18.48 9.65 3.28
N GLY A 16 18.12 10.84 3.75
CA GLY A 16 18.43 11.26 5.12
C GLY A 16 17.48 10.62 6.14
N VAL A 17 16.17 10.64 5.85
CA VAL A 17 15.14 10.04 6.70
C VAL A 17 14.12 9.29 5.85
N ILE A 18 13.75 8.09 6.30
CA ILE A 18 12.68 7.27 5.75
C ILE A 18 11.72 6.95 6.88
N TYR A 19 10.42 7.12 6.65
CA TYR A 19 9.41 6.73 7.63
C TYR A 19 8.20 6.05 6.98
N ALA A 20 7.58 5.14 7.72
CA ALA A 20 6.34 4.49 7.34
C ALA A 20 5.52 4.09 8.58
N GLY A 21 4.24 4.47 8.60
CA GLY A 21 3.26 3.85 9.51
C GLY A 21 3.03 2.40 9.09
N ALA A 22 3.03 1.47 10.05
CA ALA A 22 3.06 0.05 9.74
C ALA A 22 1.78 -0.50 9.10
N GLN A 23 0.63 0.14 9.36
CA GLN A 23 -0.72 -0.31 8.98
C GLN A 23 -1.02 -0.44 7.48
N LYS A 24 -0.03 -0.18 6.62
CA LYS A 24 -0.17 -0.32 5.18
C LYS A 24 0.49 -1.62 4.74
N ASN A 25 1.81 -1.60 4.60
CA ASN A 25 2.54 -2.70 3.97
C ASN A 25 3.34 -3.56 4.97
N LEU A 26 3.35 -3.19 6.26
CA LEU A 26 4.30 -3.72 7.25
C LEU A 26 3.64 -4.37 8.46
N GLY A 27 2.32 -4.29 8.61
CA GLY A 27 1.61 -4.90 9.72
C GLY A 27 0.39 -4.08 10.12
N MET A 28 0.25 -3.83 11.42
CA MET A 28 -0.92 -3.19 12.01
C MET A 28 -0.68 -1.73 12.41
N VAL A 29 -1.77 -1.02 12.75
CA VAL A 29 -1.74 0.34 13.29
C VAL A 29 -1.01 0.42 14.64
N GLY A 30 -0.54 1.63 14.97
CA GLY A 30 0.01 1.92 16.30
C GLY A 30 1.54 1.98 16.38
N VAL A 31 2.25 1.66 15.29
CA VAL A 31 3.71 1.81 15.24
C VAL A 31 4.15 2.47 13.92
N THR A 32 5.16 3.33 14.01
CA THR A 32 5.81 3.97 12.86
C THR A 32 7.27 3.54 12.86
N VAL A 33 7.74 3.01 11.73
CA VAL A 33 9.16 2.72 11.53
C VAL A 33 9.82 3.97 10.96
N VAL A 34 10.95 4.35 11.54
CA VAL A 34 11.79 5.47 11.09
C VAL A 34 13.21 4.94 10.92
N ILE A 35 13.81 5.21 9.76
CA ILE A 35 15.23 4.99 9.47
C ILE A 35 15.82 6.38 9.27
N VAL A 36 16.69 6.81 10.17
CA VAL A 36 17.36 8.12 10.15
C VAL A 36 18.86 7.89 9.97
N ARG A 37 19.48 8.72 9.13
CA ARG A 37 20.92 8.68 8.89
C ARG A 37 21.64 9.34 10.07
N ASP A 38 22.72 8.70 10.53
CA ASP A 38 23.39 9.07 11.78
C ASP A 38 23.92 10.52 11.80
N ASP A 39 24.36 11.06 10.67
CA ASP A 39 24.82 12.45 10.54
C ASP A 39 23.71 13.49 10.76
N LEU A 40 22.43 13.08 10.74
CA LEU A 40 21.29 13.93 11.04
C LEU A 40 20.88 13.90 12.52
N LEU A 41 21.44 12.97 13.30
CA LEU A 41 21.28 12.91 14.75
C LEU A 41 22.14 14.01 15.40
N THR A 42 21.62 15.23 15.32
CA THR A 42 22.30 16.47 15.73
C THR A 42 21.50 17.20 16.82
N THR A 43 21.97 18.38 17.22
CA THR A 43 21.30 19.22 18.22
C THR A 43 19.88 19.57 17.79
N VAL A 44 18.91 19.22 18.63
CA VAL A 44 17.50 19.58 18.44
C VAL A 44 17.23 21.06 18.74
N LEU A 45 16.07 21.54 18.28
CA LEU A 45 15.61 22.90 18.58
C LEU A 45 15.53 23.13 20.10
N PRO A 46 15.81 24.38 20.58
CA PRO A 46 15.58 24.74 21.97
C PRO A 46 14.15 24.38 22.40
N ASN A 47 14.01 23.78 23.58
CA ASN A 47 12.74 23.33 24.16
C ASN A 47 12.01 22.21 23.39
N CYS A 48 12.70 21.45 22.53
CA CYS A 48 12.12 20.24 21.94
C CYS A 48 11.75 19.23 23.03
N PRO A 49 10.49 18.75 23.10
CA PRO A 49 10.12 17.68 24.02
C PRO A 49 10.91 16.40 23.74
N SER A 50 11.37 15.70 24.78
CA SER A 50 12.19 14.49 24.66
C SER A 50 11.54 13.39 23.80
N VAL A 51 10.21 13.29 23.82
CA VAL A 51 9.45 12.33 23.00
C VAL A 51 9.48 12.63 21.49
N LEU A 52 9.91 13.82 21.09
CA LEU A 52 10.08 14.23 19.69
C LEU A 52 11.56 14.29 19.27
N ASP A 53 12.49 14.01 20.19
CA ASP A 53 13.92 14.00 19.92
C ASP A 53 14.39 12.60 19.49
N TYR A 54 14.83 12.49 18.23
CA TYR A 54 15.36 11.23 17.70
C TYR A 54 16.64 10.76 18.39
N ASN A 55 17.47 11.68 18.90
CA ASN A 55 18.67 11.30 19.66
C ASN A 55 18.26 10.55 20.93
N VAL A 56 17.24 11.06 21.63
CA VAL A 56 16.71 10.39 22.83
C VAL A 56 16.12 9.03 22.44
N MET A 57 15.30 8.96 21.39
CA MET A 57 14.73 7.68 20.94
C MET A 57 15.81 6.64 20.61
N VAL A 58 16.88 7.02 19.91
CA VAL A 58 18.00 6.14 19.58
C VAL A 58 18.78 5.72 20.83
N ASN A 59 19.08 6.66 21.75
CA ASN A 59 19.82 6.38 22.98
C ASN A 59 19.09 5.42 23.93
N TYR A 60 17.77 5.31 23.82
CA TYR A 60 16.95 4.37 24.58
C TYR A 60 16.51 3.15 23.77
N ASP A 61 17.11 2.87 22.60
CA ASP A 61 16.73 1.75 21.73
C ASP A 61 15.22 1.72 21.38
N SER A 62 14.62 2.90 21.18
CA SER A 62 13.17 3.09 21.01
C SER A 62 12.31 2.68 22.21
N LEU A 63 12.89 2.55 23.41
CA LEU A 63 12.24 2.20 24.68
C LEU A 63 12.18 3.38 25.66
N LEU A 64 12.10 4.63 25.14
CA LEU A 64 12.00 5.84 25.97
C LEU A 64 10.81 5.79 26.95
N ASN A 65 9.70 5.18 26.55
CA ASN A 65 8.51 4.98 27.36
C ASN A 65 7.80 3.66 26.96
N THR A 66 6.60 3.42 27.52
CA THR A 66 5.80 2.26 27.19
C THR A 66 5.52 2.18 25.68
N THR A 67 6.14 1.20 25.04
CA THR A 67 6.02 0.96 23.61
C THR A 67 4.77 0.13 23.27
N PRO A 68 4.24 0.25 22.04
CA PRO A 68 3.10 -0.54 21.56
C PRO A 68 3.55 -1.97 21.24
N VAL A 69 3.81 -2.76 22.28
CA VAL A 69 4.45 -4.10 22.20
C VAL A 69 3.76 -5.04 21.22
N PHE A 70 2.43 -5.04 21.16
CA PHE A 70 1.67 -5.89 20.24
C PHE A 70 1.84 -5.47 18.78
N SER A 71 1.80 -4.16 18.50
CA SER A 71 2.03 -3.64 17.14
C SER A 71 3.46 -3.93 16.67
N ILE A 72 4.45 -3.79 17.56
CA ILE A 72 5.86 -4.14 17.27
C ILE A 72 5.99 -5.63 16.96
N TYR A 73 5.34 -6.49 17.75
CA TYR A 73 5.36 -7.94 17.53
C TYR A 73 4.79 -8.32 16.16
N VAL A 74 3.63 -7.77 15.77
CA VAL A 74 3.02 -8.03 14.46
C VAL A 74 3.91 -7.53 13.31
N VAL A 75 4.57 -6.39 13.47
CA VAL A 75 5.57 -5.92 12.49
C VAL A 75 6.73 -6.91 12.37
N GLY A 76 7.24 -7.43 13.50
CA GLY A 76 8.27 -8.46 13.50
C GLY A 76 7.86 -9.73 12.75
N LEU A 77 6.62 -10.20 12.96
CA LEU A 77 6.07 -11.33 12.20
C LEU A 77 5.98 -11.05 10.70
N MET A 78 5.54 -9.85 10.30
CA MET A 78 5.48 -9.47 8.88
C MET A 78 6.87 -9.39 8.24
N MET A 79 7.87 -8.85 8.95
CA MET A 79 9.25 -8.83 8.47
C MET A 79 9.83 -10.25 8.32
N LYS A 80 9.51 -11.15 9.26
CA LYS A 80 9.88 -12.57 9.17
C LYS A 80 9.22 -13.23 7.94
N TYR A 81 7.92 -13.02 7.75
CA TYR A 81 7.19 -13.50 6.57
C TYR A 81 7.86 -13.03 5.27
N ILE A 82 8.22 -11.75 5.16
CA ILE A 82 8.89 -11.21 3.96
C ILE A 82 10.21 -11.94 3.70
N LYS A 83 11.03 -12.13 4.74
CA LYS A 83 12.32 -12.86 4.61
C LYS A 83 12.12 -14.30 4.15
N GLU A 84 11.16 -15.01 4.75
CA GLU A 84 10.86 -16.41 4.45
C GLU A 84 10.26 -16.60 3.04
N ASN A 85 9.62 -15.56 2.49
CA ASN A 85 8.98 -15.59 1.17
C ASN A 85 9.84 -14.91 0.08
N GLY A 86 11.16 -15.05 0.16
CA GLY A 86 12.09 -14.60 -0.90
C GLY A 86 12.52 -13.14 -0.81
N GLY A 87 12.28 -12.48 0.33
CA GLY A 87 12.78 -11.13 0.60
C GLY A 87 12.22 -10.05 -0.34
N LEU A 88 12.94 -8.93 -0.42
CA LEU A 88 12.45 -7.75 -1.15
C LEU A 88 12.40 -7.94 -2.66
N GLU A 89 13.26 -8.78 -3.23
CA GLU A 89 13.23 -9.11 -4.66
C GLU A 89 11.92 -9.81 -5.02
N LYS A 90 11.50 -10.81 -4.21
CA LYS A 90 10.23 -11.48 -4.45
C LYS A 90 9.02 -10.58 -4.18
N MET A 91 9.10 -9.70 -3.18
CA MET A 91 8.04 -8.70 -2.95
C MET A 91 7.90 -7.74 -4.14
N GLU A 92 9.03 -7.33 -4.74
CA GLU A 92 9.05 -6.46 -5.92
C GLU A 92 8.44 -7.15 -7.14
N GLU A 93 8.84 -8.40 -7.40
CA GLU A 93 8.29 -9.23 -8.47
C GLU A 93 6.77 -9.42 -8.29
N ASN A 94 6.32 -9.81 -7.10
CA ASN A 94 4.91 -10.01 -6.80
C ASN A 94 4.13 -8.70 -6.93
N SER A 95 4.66 -7.57 -6.45
CA SER A 95 4.00 -6.26 -6.60
C SER A 95 3.85 -5.89 -8.08
N ARG A 96 4.86 -6.17 -8.91
CA ARG A 96 4.80 -5.97 -10.36
C ARG A 96 3.72 -6.85 -10.98
N VAL A 97 3.78 -8.17 -10.80
CA VAL A 97 2.82 -9.15 -11.35
C VAL A 97 1.37 -8.79 -10.99
N LYS A 98 1.09 -8.52 -9.72
CA LYS A 98 -0.25 -8.13 -9.26
C LYS A 98 -0.75 -6.85 -9.92
N SER A 99 0.10 -5.82 -9.93
CA SER A 99 -0.30 -4.52 -10.48
C SER A 99 -0.51 -4.56 -11.99
N GLU A 100 0.36 -5.26 -12.73
CA GLU A 100 0.22 -5.46 -14.17
C GLU A 100 -1.06 -6.22 -14.52
N ALA A 101 -1.41 -7.26 -13.75
CA ALA A 101 -2.64 -8.01 -13.99
C ALA A 101 -3.89 -7.10 -13.89
N VAL A 102 -3.95 -6.23 -12.89
CA VAL A 102 -5.06 -5.27 -12.73
C VAL A 102 -5.03 -4.20 -13.82
N TYR A 103 -3.89 -3.58 -14.09
CA TYR A 103 -3.78 -2.54 -15.12
C TYR A 103 -4.05 -3.09 -16.53
N SER A 104 -3.68 -4.33 -16.82
CA SER A 104 -3.98 -4.98 -18.10
C SER A 104 -5.48 -5.08 -18.35
N VAL A 105 -6.29 -5.37 -17.32
CA VAL A 105 -7.75 -5.35 -17.45
C VAL A 105 -8.25 -3.94 -17.69
N ILE A 106 -7.71 -2.96 -16.96
CA ILE A 106 -8.10 -1.55 -17.12
C ILE A 106 -7.83 -1.09 -18.55
N ASP A 107 -6.62 -1.31 -19.06
CA ASP A 107 -6.17 -0.81 -20.36
C ASP A 107 -6.87 -1.52 -21.54
N GLN A 108 -7.30 -2.77 -21.36
CA GLN A 108 -8.01 -3.56 -22.39
C GLN A 108 -9.54 -3.43 -22.30
N SER A 109 -10.06 -2.55 -21.44
CA SER A 109 -11.49 -2.48 -21.14
C SER A 109 -12.31 -1.62 -22.11
N ASP A 110 -11.75 -1.18 -23.24
CA ASP A 110 -12.40 -0.24 -24.18
C ASP A 110 -12.99 1.01 -23.46
N GLY A 111 -12.24 1.50 -22.47
CA GLY A 111 -12.61 2.67 -21.66
C GLY A 111 -13.67 2.43 -20.60
N PHE A 112 -14.16 1.19 -20.41
CA PHE A 112 -15.10 0.85 -19.32
C PHE A 112 -14.48 1.07 -17.95
N TYR A 113 -13.25 0.61 -17.76
CA TYR A 113 -12.39 0.96 -16.62
C TYR A 113 -11.39 2.02 -17.05
N ARG A 114 -11.21 3.06 -16.23
CA ARG A 114 -10.24 4.12 -16.53
C ARG A 114 -9.39 4.43 -15.33
N SER A 115 -8.07 4.25 -15.44
CA SER A 115 -7.16 4.82 -14.46
C SER A 115 -7.09 6.34 -14.63
N ILE A 116 -7.15 7.08 -13.52
CA ILE A 116 -7.00 8.54 -13.48
C ILE A 116 -5.53 8.98 -13.39
N VAL A 117 -4.60 8.02 -13.44
CA VAL A 117 -3.16 8.25 -13.31
C VAL A 117 -2.48 7.92 -14.63
N ASP A 118 -1.60 8.82 -15.07
CA ASP A 118 -0.73 8.60 -16.22
C ASP A 118 0.04 7.28 -16.06
N PRO A 119 0.09 6.42 -17.11
CA PRO A 119 0.79 5.14 -17.07
C PRO A 119 2.19 5.17 -16.44
N LYS A 120 2.99 6.23 -16.66
CA LYS A 120 4.36 6.32 -16.11
C LYS A 120 4.41 6.55 -14.59
N PHE A 121 3.30 6.97 -13.98
CA PHE A 121 3.19 7.27 -12.55
C PHE A 121 2.30 6.29 -11.78
N ARG A 122 1.83 5.24 -12.45
CA ARG A 122 0.97 4.22 -11.85
C ARG A 122 1.64 3.53 -10.66
N SER A 123 0.94 3.53 -9.54
CA SER A 123 1.39 2.84 -8.33
C SER A 123 1.23 1.33 -8.48
N ARG A 124 2.21 0.57 -8.02
CA ARG A 124 2.14 -0.90 -7.92
C ARG A 124 1.45 -1.40 -6.66
N THR A 125 1.20 -0.52 -5.68
CA THR A 125 0.58 -0.90 -4.39
C THR A 125 -0.84 -0.38 -4.22
N ASN A 126 -1.23 0.65 -4.97
CA ASN A 126 -2.56 1.26 -4.87
C ASN A 126 -3.03 1.64 -6.28
N VAL A 127 -3.80 0.77 -6.91
CA VAL A 127 -4.40 1.02 -8.22
C VAL A 127 -5.70 1.79 -8.01
N VAL A 128 -5.87 2.91 -8.70
CA VAL A 128 -7.11 3.71 -8.67
C VAL A 128 -7.73 3.75 -10.06
N MET A 129 -9.05 3.60 -10.11
CA MET A 129 -9.81 3.62 -11.35
C MET A 129 -11.22 4.18 -11.15
N ARG A 130 -11.79 4.71 -12.23
CA ARG A 130 -13.22 5.04 -12.38
C ARG A 130 -13.87 4.01 -13.29
N ILE A 131 -15.19 3.87 -13.18
CA ILE A 131 -15.98 3.00 -14.05
C ILE A 131 -16.98 3.86 -14.86
N GLY A 132 -17.07 3.60 -16.17
CA GLY A 132 -18.03 4.21 -17.07
C GLY A 132 -17.41 4.59 -18.42
N LYS A 133 -18.08 4.23 -19.52
CA LYS A 133 -17.61 4.50 -20.89
C LYS A 133 -17.81 5.98 -21.22
N GLY A 134 -16.71 6.73 -21.30
CA GLY A 134 -16.71 8.16 -21.68
C GLY A 134 -17.07 9.16 -20.58
N HIS A 135 -17.57 8.71 -19.42
CA HIS A 135 -17.80 9.55 -18.24
C HIS A 135 -17.83 8.70 -16.96
N GLU A 136 -17.62 9.33 -15.81
CA GLU A 136 -17.63 8.65 -14.50
C GLU A 136 -19.06 8.29 -14.11
N ASN A 137 -19.29 7.02 -13.72
CA ASN A 137 -20.60 6.53 -13.31
C ASN A 137 -20.55 5.99 -11.87
N GLU A 138 -20.88 6.84 -10.90
CA GLU A 138 -20.85 6.50 -9.48
C GLU A 138 -21.85 5.39 -9.09
N ALA A 139 -22.99 5.29 -9.78
CA ALA A 139 -23.94 4.22 -9.54
C ALA A 139 -23.35 2.86 -9.93
N LEU A 140 -22.60 2.81 -11.02
CA LEU A 140 -21.90 1.61 -11.47
C LEU A 140 -20.70 1.27 -10.57
N GLU A 141 -19.98 2.27 -10.06
CA GLU A 141 -18.94 2.08 -9.04
C GLU A 141 -19.50 1.53 -7.73
N LYS A 142 -20.67 2.01 -7.30
CA LYS A 142 -21.38 1.47 -6.13
C LYS A 142 -21.78 0.02 -6.36
N LYS A 143 -22.37 -0.29 -7.53
CA LYS A 143 -22.72 -1.67 -7.92
C LYS A 143 -21.50 -2.59 -7.93
N PHE A 144 -20.37 -2.13 -8.46
CA PHE A 144 -19.11 -2.88 -8.46
C PHE A 144 -18.68 -3.26 -7.05
N VAL A 145 -18.69 -2.32 -6.09
CA VAL A 145 -18.30 -2.59 -4.70
C VAL A 145 -19.27 -3.57 -4.03
N GLU A 146 -20.58 -3.42 -4.26
CA GLU A 146 -21.61 -4.29 -3.68
C GLU A 146 -21.54 -5.72 -4.24
N GLU A 147 -21.28 -5.88 -5.53
CA GLU A 147 -21.11 -7.20 -6.15
C GLU A 147 -19.79 -7.84 -5.78
N ALA A 148 -18.68 -7.08 -5.77
CA ALA A 148 -17.37 -7.57 -5.35
C ALA A 148 -17.42 -8.15 -3.92
N ALA A 149 -18.16 -7.50 -3.02
CA ALA A 149 -18.34 -7.98 -1.65
C ALA A 149 -18.98 -9.38 -1.57
N LYS A 150 -19.86 -9.75 -2.52
CA LYS A 150 -20.46 -11.09 -2.61
C LYS A 150 -19.42 -12.17 -2.95
N HIS A 151 -18.30 -11.77 -3.57
CA HIS A 151 -17.15 -12.62 -3.87
C HIS A 151 -16.03 -12.51 -2.81
N ASN A 152 -16.31 -11.93 -1.64
CA ASN A 152 -15.33 -11.62 -0.58
C ASN A 152 -14.20 -10.67 -1.03
N LEU A 153 -14.43 -9.88 -2.08
CA LEU A 153 -13.52 -8.83 -2.54
C LEU A 153 -13.93 -7.50 -1.88
N ILE A 154 -13.43 -7.30 -0.67
CA ILE A 154 -13.83 -6.18 0.21
C ILE A 154 -12.87 -4.99 0.12
N SER A 155 -13.29 -3.86 0.70
CA SER A 155 -12.47 -2.64 0.85
C SER A 155 -11.99 -2.01 -0.47
N LEU A 156 -12.76 -2.21 -1.54
CA LEU A 156 -12.46 -1.68 -2.88
C LEU A 156 -12.97 -0.27 -3.14
N LYS A 157 -13.81 0.28 -2.25
CA LYS A 157 -14.32 1.65 -2.39
C LYS A 157 -13.16 2.66 -2.38
N GLY A 158 -13.13 3.54 -3.37
CA GLY A 158 -12.16 4.62 -3.47
C GLY A 158 -12.25 5.60 -2.31
N HIS A 159 -11.20 6.42 -2.15
CA HIS A 159 -11.18 7.42 -1.09
C HIS A 159 -12.25 8.50 -1.35
N ARG A 160 -12.94 8.96 -0.30
CA ARG A 160 -14.06 9.92 -0.39
C ARG A 160 -13.75 11.21 -1.17
N SER A 161 -12.50 11.64 -1.18
CA SER A 161 -12.08 12.87 -1.88
C SER A 161 -11.86 12.68 -3.39
N VAL A 162 -11.82 11.45 -3.86
CA VAL A 162 -11.53 11.10 -5.26
C VAL A 162 -12.69 10.31 -5.89
N GLY A 163 -13.45 9.55 -5.09
CA GLY A 163 -14.46 8.61 -5.60
C GLY A 163 -13.82 7.36 -6.22
N GLY A 164 -14.59 6.64 -7.05
CA GLY A 164 -14.07 5.51 -7.80
C GLY A 164 -13.80 4.25 -6.98
N ILE A 165 -12.92 3.42 -7.55
CA ILE A 165 -12.44 2.16 -6.98
C ILE A 165 -10.95 2.30 -6.66
N ARG A 166 -10.54 1.72 -5.53
CA ARG A 166 -9.14 1.61 -5.13
C ARG A 166 -8.80 0.17 -4.75
N VAL A 167 -7.84 -0.40 -5.45
CA VAL A 167 -7.30 -1.74 -5.20
C VAL A 167 -5.95 -1.60 -4.50
N ALA A 168 -5.88 -1.98 -3.22
CA ALA A 168 -4.63 -2.02 -2.47
C ALA A 168 -3.95 -3.39 -2.64
N LEU A 169 -2.74 -3.42 -3.21
CA LEU A 169 -1.99 -4.62 -3.57
C LEU A 169 -0.75 -4.81 -2.68
N TYR A 170 -0.90 -4.57 -1.37
CA TYR A 170 0.17 -4.71 -0.37
C TYR A 170 0.76 -6.13 -0.32
N ASN A 171 1.90 -6.28 0.36
CA ASN A 171 2.64 -7.55 0.45
C ASN A 171 1.79 -8.72 0.99
N GLY A 172 0.84 -8.43 1.89
CA GLY A 172 -0.10 -9.44 2.41
C GLY A 172 -1.16 -9.93 1.43
N ILE A 173 -1.32 -9.27 0.27
CA ILE A 173 -2.24 -9.72 -0.79
C ILE A 173 -1.48 -10.63 -1.75
N SER A 174 -1.96 -11.87 -1.92
CA SER A 174 -1.32 -12.84 -2.81
C SER A 174 -1.59 -12.55 -4.29
N VAL A 175 -0.78 -13.14 -5.18
CA VAL A 175 -1.03 -13.12 -6.63
C VAL A 175 -2.38 -13.77 -6.94
N LYS A 176 -2.69 -14.90 -6.30
CA LYS A 176 -3.95 -15.63 -6.47
C LYS A 176 -5.18 -14.82 -6.07
N ASP A 177 -5.10 -14.03 -4.99
CA ASP A 177 -6.22 -13.16 -4.61
C ASP A 177 -6.41 -12.01 -5.60
N THR A 178 -5.32 -11.54 -6.22
CA THR A 178 -5.38 -10.55 -7.30
C THR A 178 -5.99 -11.15 -8.57
N GLU A 179 -5.71 -12.42 -8.89
CA GLU A 179 -6.33 -13.13 -10.02
C GLU A 179 -7.85 -13.22 -9.87
N LYS A 180 -8.35 -13.54 -8.67
CA LYS A 180 -9.81 -13.54 -8.38
C LYS A 180 -10.43 -12.17 -8.64
N LEU A 181 -9.75 -11.10 -8.26
CA LEU A 181 -10.20 -9.73 -8.54
C LEU A 181 -10.24 -9.45 -10.04
N VAL A 182 -9.20 -9.85 -10.77
CA VAL A 182 -9.11 -9.68 -12.23
C VAL A 182 -10.23 -10.44 -12.96
N GLU A 183 -10.52 -11.67 -12.53
CA GLU A 183 -11.64 -12.46 -13.05
C GLU A 183 -12.98 -11.76 -12.79
N PHE A 184 -13.20 -11.30 -11.55
CA PHE A 184 -14.39 -10.52 -11.20
C PHE A 184 -14.52 -9.25 -12.05
N MET A 185 -13.44 -8.50 -12.27
CA MET A 185 -13.46 -7.30 -13.11
C MET A 185 -13.88 -7.61 -14.55
N LYS A 186 -13.36 -8.69 -15.14
CA LYS A 186 -13.74 -9.09 -16.51
C LYS A 186 -15.21 -9.48 -16.60
N GLU A 187 -15.72 -10.25 -15.64
CA GLU A 187 -17.13 -10.67 -15.62
C GLU A 187 -18.06 -9.48 -15.37
N PHE A 188 -17.70 -8.60 -14.41
CA PHE A 188 -18.47 -7.39 -14.14
C PHE A 188 -18.54 -6.50 -15.38
N GLN A 189 -17.44 -6.30 -16.09
CA GLN A 189 -17.44 -5.58 -17.36
C GLN A 189 -18.41 -6.22 -18.36
N LYS A 190 -18.31 -7.53 -18.59
CA LYS A 190 -19.17 -8.25 -19.54
C LYS A 190 -20.68 -8.09 -19.25
N GLN A 191 -21.05 -8.03 -17.97
CA GLN A 191 -22.45 -7.89 -17.55
C GLN A 191 -22.97 -6.44 -17.58
N ASN A 192 -22.09 -5.45 -17.72
CA ASN A 192 -22.44 -4.03 -17.56
C ASN A 192 -21.88 -3.10 -18.66
N SER A 193 -21.25 -3.64 -19.71
CA SER A 193 -20.70 -2.88 -20.86
C SER A 193 -21.75 -2.51 -21.90
#